data_AF-A0A3B9XUD4-F1
#
_entry.id   AF-A0A3B9XUD4-F1
#
_cell.length_a   1.000
_cell.length_b   1.000
_cell.length_c   1.000
_cell.angle_alpha   90.00
_cell.angle_beta   90.00
_cell.angle_gamma   90.00
#
_symmetry.space_group_name_H-M   'P 1'
#
loop_
_entity.id
_entity.type
_entity.pdbx_description
1 polymer ?
#
loop_
_entity_poly.entity_id
_entity_poly.type
_entity_poly.pdbx_seq_one_letter_code
_entity_poly.pdbx_strand_id
1 'polypeptide(L)'
;MRTLMLFAAVLLASSHALAISNIESERPGLPEAGWGGHIELSLDGETGNSREETYTGAAKITFRRNNDIYLGIVEREYGTTRDIKDTDESFVHARWIHVLDERWATEGFIQWEEDEFDNLVSRSLAGGGGRYVVAQDAKVFSLSIGLGGFREREVLDLGSYEEKTWTWRINS
;
A
#
# COMPACT_ATOMS: atom_id res chain seq x y z
N MET A 1 -25.26 -5.06 -25.14
CA MET A 1 -23.93 -4.97 -25.80
C MET A 1 -23.15 -3.72 -25.40
N ARG A 2 -23.72 -2.50 -25.49
CA ARG A 2 -23.05 -1.26 -25.02
C ARG A 2 -22.60 -1.27 -23.55
N THR A 3 -23.45 -1.76 -22.65
CA THR A 3 -23.13 -1.92 -21.21
C THR A 3 -22.03 -2.94 -20.94
N LEU A 4 -21.98 -4.03 -21.72
CA LEU A 4 -20.94 -5.06 -21.60
C LEU A 4 -19.57 -4.55 -22.07
N MET A 5 -19.55 -3.73 -23.13
CA MET A 5 -18.33 -3.08 -23.63
C MET A 5 -17.80 -2.00 -22.67
N LEU A 6 -18.69 -1.23 -22.03
CA LEU A 6 -18.28 -0.26 -20.99
C LEU A 6 -17.68 -0.97 -19.78
N PHE A 7 -18.26 -2.09 -19.35
CA PHE A 7 -17.74 -2.88 -18.24
C PHE A 7 -16.36 -3.50 -18.56
N ALA A 8 -16.19 -4.02 -19.79
CA ALA A 8 -14.90 -4.53 -20.26
C ALA A 8 -13.83 -3.44 -20.39
N ALA A 9 -14.21 -2.22 -20.80
CA ALA A 9 -13.28 -1.09 -20.87
C ALA A 9 -12.82 -0.61 -19.48
N VAL A 10 -13.70 -0.65 -18.47
CA VAL A 10 -13.33 -0.34 -17.07
C VAL A 10 -12.38 -1.40 -16.51
N LEU A 11 -12.64 -2.70 -16.75
CA LEU A 11 -11.77 -3.78 -16.29
C LEU A 11 -10.37 -3.78 -16.95
N LEU A 12 -10.28 -3.37 -18.22
CA LEU A 12 -9.00 -3.27 -18.93
C LEU A 12 -8.17 -2.06 -18.47
N ALA A 13 -8.81 -0.98 -17.99
CA ALA A 13 -8.10 0.17 -17.42
C ALA A 13 -7.46 -0.11 -16.04
N SER A 14 -7.88 -1.16 -15.34
CA SER A 14 -7.30 -1.59 -14.05
C SER A 14 -5.91 -2.22 -14.16
N SER A 15 -5.41 -2.48 -15.37
CA SER A 15 -4.10 -3.12 -15.61
C SER A 15 -2.88 -2.24 -15.25
N HIS A 16 -3.10 -0.97 -14.88
CA HIS A 16 -2.05 -0.05 -14.41
C HIS A 16 -2.04 0.17 -12.89
N ALA A 17 -2.70 -0.69 -12.10
CA ALA A 17 -2.75 -0.57 -10.64
C ALA A 17 -1.47 -1.07 -9.91
N LEU A 18 -0.40 -1.44 -10.62
CA LEU A 18 0.84 -1.97 -10.02
C LEU A 18 1.68 -0.96 -9.23
N ALA A 19 1.30 0.32 -9.19
CA ALA A 19 2.07 1.35 -8.50
C ALA A 19 1.60 1.63 -7.06
N ILE A 20 0.45 1.07 -6.65
CA ILE A 20 0.04 1.10 -5.24
C ILE A 20 0.43 -0.24 -4.60
N SER A 21 1.26 -0.17 -3.57
CA SER A 21 1.62 -1.34 -2.77
C SER A 21 0.35 -1.95 -2.18
N ASN A 22 0.12 -3.23 -2.46
CA ASN A 22 -1.10 -3.90 -2.03
C ASN A 22 -1.03 -4.18 -0.53
N ILE A 23 -1.72 -3.37 0.27
CA ILE A 23 -1.82 -3.54 1.72
C ILE A 23 -3.13 -4.21 2.16
N GLU A 24 -3.85 -4.88 1.24
CA GLU A 24 -5.14 -5.53 1.59
C GLU A 24 -4.94 -6.69 2.58
N SER A 25 -3.79 -7.40 2.55
CA SER A 25 -3.41 -8.38 3.58
C SER A 25 -3.22 -7.74 4.95
N GLU A 26 -2.81 -6.47 4.97
CA GLU A 26 -2.52 -5.73 6.19
C GLU A 26 -3.74 -5.13 6.86
N ARG A 27 -4.90 -5.15 6.18
CA ARG A 27 -6.18 -4.65 6.70
C ARG A 27 -6.73 -5.65 7.72
N PRO A 28 -6.78 -5.30 9.03
CA PRO A 28 -7.57 -6.11 9.96
C PRO A 28 -9.04 -6.07 9.51
N GLY A 29 -9.74 -7.20 9.62
CA GLY A 29 -11.21 -7.18 9.64
C GLY A 29 -11.69 -6.16 10.67
N LEU A 30 -12.92 -5.64 10.54
CA LEU A 30 -13.49 -4.57 11.39
C LEU A 30 -12.95 -4.59 12.83
N PRO A 31 -11.91 -3.80 13.16
CA PRO A 31 -11.19 -3.95 14.42
C PRO A 31 -12.10 -3.56 15.58
N GLU A 32 -11.82 -4.07 16.78
CA GLU A 32 -12.51 -3.58 17.98
C GLU A 32 -12.25 -2.08 18.19
N ALA A 33 -13.15 -1.40 18.91
CA ALA A 33 -12.97 0.02 19.20
C ALA A 33 -11.70 0.23 20.05
N GLY A 34 -10.92 1.26 19.71
CA GLY A 34 -9.67 1.59 20.39
C GLY A 34 -8.44 1.45 19.51
N TRP A 35 -7.28 1.26 20.14
CA TRP A 35 -5.99 1.14 19.48
C TRP A 35 -5.60 -0.33 19.32
N GLY A 36 -5.08 -0.66 18.15
CA GLY A 36 -4.38 -1.90 17.86
C GLY A 36 -3.11 -1.59 17.08
N GLY A 37 -2.17 -2.52 17.05
CA GLY A 37 -0.95 -2.32 16.30
C GLY A 37 0.04 -3.44 16.50
N HIS A 38 1.10 -3.39 15.72
CA HIS A 38 2.21 -4.32 15.73
C HIS A 38 3.49 -3.59 15.38
N ILE A 39 4.61 -4.02 15.97
CA ILE A 39 5.95 -3.52 15.65
C ILE A 39 6.79 -4.77 15.38
N GLU A 40 7.49 -4.76 14.25
CA GLU A 40 8.41 -5.81 13.82
C GLU A 40 9.82 -5.23 13.70
N LEU A 41 10.80 -5.98 14.18
CA LEU A 41 12.21 -5.69 14.02
C LEU A 41 12.90 -7.00 13.64
N SER A 42 13.54 -7.02 12.48
CA SER A 42 14.18 -8.21 11.91
C SER A 42 15.65 -7.91 11.62
N LEU A 43 16.49 -8.91 11.87
CA LEU A 43 17.94 -8.88 11.67
C LEU A 43 18.32 -10.19 11.01
N ASP A 44 18.67 -10.13 9.73
CA ASP A 44 18.98 -11.30 8.92
C ASP A 44 20.43 -11.23 8.46
N GLY A 45 21.13 -12.36 8.55
CA GLY A 45 22.54 -12.44 8.24
C GLY A 45 22.88 -13.74 7.54
N GLU A 46 23.40 -13.66 6.33
CA GLU A 46 23.87 -14.82 5.56
C GLU A 46 25.39 -14.77 5.39
N THR A 47 26.06 -15.90 5.64
CA THR A 47 27.51 -16.01 5.48
C THR A 47 27.88 -17.25 4.68
N GLY A 48 28.58 -17.06 3.56
CA GLY A 48 29.11 -18.12 2.70
C GLY A 48 30.19 -17.58 1.75
N ASN A 49 29.85 -17.46 0.46
CA ASN A 49 30.72 -16.81 -0.54
C ASN A 49 30.57 -15.26 -0.54
N SER A 50 29.45 -14.76 -0.01
CA SER A 50 29.18 -13.37 0.34
C SER A 50 28.81 -13.29 1.82
N ARG A 51 28.96 -12.09 2.38
CA ARG A 51 28.38 -11.73 3.67
C ARG A 51 27.25 -10.77 3.37
N GLU A 52 26.07 -11.08 3.84
CA GLU A 52 24.86 -10.29 3.63
C GLU A 52 24.26 -10.00 4.99
N GLU A 53 23.91 -8.75 5.24
CA GLU A 53 23.31 -8.28 6.49
C GLU A 53 22.14 -7.37 6.17
N THR A 54 20.94 -7.72 6.64
CA THR A 54 19.70 -6.97 6.43
C THR A 54 19.07 -6.61 7.77
N TYR A 55 18.60 -5.37 7.86
CA TYR A 55 17.98 -4.76 9.02
C TYR A 55 16.62 -4.21 8.60
N THR A 56 15.54 -4.77 9.14
CA THR A 56 14.17 -4.34 8.82
C THR A 56 13.49 -3.83 10.08
N GLY A 57 12.83 -2.69 9.97
CA GLY A 57 11.96 -2.15 11.00
C GLY A 57 10.61 -1.75 10.43
N ALA A 58 9.54 -2.31 10.99
CA ALA A 58 8.18 -2.04 10.57
C ALA A 58 7.27 -1.73 11.78
N ALA A 59 6.33 -0.80 11.59
CA ALA A 59 5.34 -0.47 12.59
C ALA A 59 3.99 -0.22 11.92
N LYS A 60 2.96 -0.90 12.43
CA LYS A 60 1.56 -0.75 12.01
C LYS A 60 0.72 -0.34 13.20
N ILE A 61 -0.09 0.70 13.03
CA ILE A 61 -1.03 1.19 14.05
C ILE A 61 -2.41 1.32 13.42
N THR A 62 -3.41 0.81 14.11
CA THR A 62 -4.82 0.96 13.75
C THR A 62 -5.56 1.60 14.92
N PHE A 63 -6.39 2.59 14.64
CA PHE A 63 -7.26 3.21 15.63
C PHE A 63 -8.68 3.23 15.12
N ARG A 64 -9.62 2.64 15.88
CA ARG A 64 -11.04 2.70 15.57
C ARG A 64 -11.79 3.55 16.59
N ARG A 65 -12.56 4.50 16.08
CA ARG A 65 -13.51 5.29 16.86
C ARG A 65 -14.83 5.36 16.12
N ASN A 66 -15.88 4.79 16.71
CA ASN A 66 -17.21 4.70 16.09
C ASN A 66 -17.12 4.01 14.71
N ASN A 67 -17.51 4.76 13.67
CA ASN A 67 -17.52 4.36 12.26
C ASN A 67 -16.21 4.71 11.55
N ASP A 68 -15.27 5.39 12.21
CA ASP A 68 -13.99 5.77 11.63
C ASP A 68 -12.88 4.81 12.05
N ILE A 69 -12.09 4.39 11.07
CA ILE A 69 -10.89 3.57 11.25
C ILE A 69 -9.73 4.32 10.62
N TYR A 70 -8.64 4.43 11.35
CA TYR A 70 -7.38 5.03 10.92
C TYR A 70 -6.31 3.96 10.93
N LEU A 71 -5.52 3.87 9.87
CA LEU A 71 -4.42 2.95 9.72
C LEU A 71 -3.16 3.76 9.37
N GLY A 72 -2.07 3.49 10.05
CA GLY A 72 -0.74 3.99 9.73
C GLY A 72 0.25 2.83 9.65
N ILE A 73 1.10 2.85 8.64
CA ILE A 73 2.18 1.89 8.41
C ILE A 73 3.45 2.69 8.13
N VAL A 74 4.55 2.29 8.75
CA VAL A 74 5.89 2.82 8.50
C VAL A 74 6.85 1.64 8.44
N GLU A 75 7.66 1.57 7.40
CA GLU A 75 8.62 0.49 7.17
C GLU A 75 9.94 1.10 6.67
N ARG A 76 11.05 0.49 7.07
CA ARG A 76 12.41 0.86 6.66
C ARG A 76 13.23 -0.41 6.58
N GLU A 77 13.90 -0.60 5.45
CA GLU A 77 14.83 -1.70 5.24
C GLU A 77 16.21 -1.16 4.86
N TYR A 78 17.25 -1.78 5.42
CA TYR A 78 18.63 -1.46 5.11
C TYR A 78 19.43 -2.75 4.98
N GLY A 79 20.13 -2.90 3.86
CA GLY A 79 20.88 -4.10 3.51
C GLY A 79 22.29 -3.79 3.05
N THR A 80 23.22 -4.72 3.32
CA THR A 80 24.56 -4.70 2.73
C THR A 80 24.99 -6.09 2.28
N THR A 81 25.63 -6.16 1.12
CA THR A 81 26.39 -7.33 0.64
C THR A 81 27.86 -6.97 0.54
N ARG A 82 28.72 -7.73 1.24
CA ARG A 82 30.18 -7.50 1.30
C ARG A 82 30.52 -6.06 1.70
N ASP A 83 29.82 -5.54 2.71
CA ASP A 83 29.95 -4.17 3.23
C ASP A 83 29.58 -3.06 2.21
N ILE A 84 28.95 -3.43 1.09
CA ILE A 84 28.41 -2.49 0.10
C ILE A 84 26.89 -2.47 0.24
N LYS A 85 26.32 -1.29 0.40
CA LYS A 85 24.87 -1.10 0.50
C LYS A 85 24.20 -1.63 -0.76
N ASP A 86 23.17 -2.45 -0.59
CA ASP A 86 22.37 -3.03 -1.66
C ASP A 86 20.85 -2.91 -1.41
N THR A 87 20.44 -2.43 -0.24
CA THR A 87 19.04 -2.14 0.08
C THR A 87 18.96 -0.89 0.94
N ASP A 88 18.08 0.04 0.57
CA ASP A 88 17.75 1.27 1.28
C ASP A 88 16.34 1.70 0.88
N GLU A 89 15.34 1.08 1.53
CA GLU A 89 13.93 1.28 1.23
C GLU A 89 13.24 1.97 2.40
N SER A 90 12.33 2.90 2.12
CA SER A 90 11.42 3.47 3.10
C SER A 90 10.01 3.52 2.58
N PHE A 91 9.06 3.18 3.44
CA PHE A 91 7.66 3.17 3.10
C PHE A 91 6.82 3.78 4.23
N VAL A 92 5.89 4.65 3.86
CA VAL A 92 4.93 5.26 4.77
C VAL A 92 3.55 5.24 4.12
N HIS A 93 2.57 4.72 4.84
CA HIS A 93 1.19 4.68 4.38
C HIS A 93 0.24 5.12 5.49
N ALA A 94 -0.73 5.96 5.14
CA ALA A 94 -1.82 6.33 6.03
C ALA A 94 -3.16 6.21 5.31
N ARG A 95 -4.14 5.62 5.99
CA ARG A 95 -5.48 5.40 5.45
C ARG A 95 -6.54 5.71 6.48
N TRP A 96 -7.57 6.40 6.04
CA TRP A 96 -8.80 6.61 6.78
C TRP A 96 -9.93 5.87 6.08
N ILE A 97 -10.77 5.18 6.86
CA ILE A 97 -11.94 4.46 6.39
C ILE A 97 -13.12 4.92 7.24
N HIS A 98 -14.17 5.36 6.58
CA HIS A 98 -15.46 5.66 7.19
C HIS A 98 -16.47 4.58 6.79
N VAL A 99 -16.98 3.86 7.77
CA VAL A 99 -18.01 2.83 7.59
C VAL A 99 -19.37 3.50 7.59
N LEU A 100 -20.06 3.56 6.45
CA LEU A 100 -21.39 4.17 6.37
C LEU A 100 -22.45 3.23 6.93
N ASP A 101 -22.38 1.96 6.55
CA ASP A 101 -23.26 0.89 7.03
C ASP A 101 -22.53 -0.47 6.95
N GLU A 102 -23.27 -1.57 7.17
CA GLU A 102 -22.72 -2.94 7.14
C GLU A 102 -22.13 -3.34 5.78
N ARG A 103 -22.46 -2.63 4.70
CA ARG A 103 -22.07 -2.95 3.32
C ARG A 103 -21.20 -1.88 2.70
N TRP A 104 -21.36 -0.62 3.07
CA TRP A 104 -20.69 0.51 2.44
C TRP A 104 -19.63 1.12 3.33
N ALA A 105 -18.45 1.34 2.75
CA ALA A 105 -17.40 2.14 3.35
C ALA A 105 -16.80 3.08 2.31
N THR A 106 -16.34 4.25 2.75
CA THR A 106 -15.52 5.16 1.96
C THR A 106 -14.16 5.29 2.59
N GLU A 107 -13.14 5.54 1.78
CA GLU A 107 -11.78 5.61 2.24
C GLU A 107 -10.98 6.69 1.54
N GLY A 108 -9.98 7.21 2.24
CA GLY A 108 -8.95 8.09 1.72
C GLY A 108 -7.59 7.61 2.19
N PHE A 109 -6.59 7.70 1.34
CA PHE A 109 -5.23 7.25 1.67
C PHE A 109 -4.18 8.15 1.06
N ILE A 110 -3.03 8.16 1.72
CA ILE A 110 -1.79 8.73 1.24
C ILE A 110 -0.68 7.71 1.43
N GLN A 111 0.28 7.70 0.52
CA GLN A 111 1.45 6.83 0.59
C GLN A 111 2.66 7.58 0.05
N TRP A 112 3.80 7.28 0.64
CA TRP A 112 5.10 7.73 0.19
C TRP A 112 6.09 6.58 0.33
N GLU A 113 6.98 6.47 -0.65
CA GLU A 113 8.05 5.47 -0.66
C GLU A 113 9.28 5.98 -1.39
N GLU A 114 10.43 5.42 -1.02
CA GLU A 114 11.73 5.63 -1.64
C GLU A 114 12.47 4.29 -1.66
N ASP A 115 13.19 4.01 -2.75
CA ASP A 115 14.04 2.85 -2.91
C ASP A 115 15.23 3.22 -3.80
N GLU A 116 16.42 3.31 -3.21
CA GLU A 116 17.64 3.69 -3.93
C GLU A 116 18.03 2.67 -5.02
N PHE A 117 17.74 1.39 -4.80
CA PHE A 117 18.21 0.29 -5.67
C PHE A 117 17.25 0.00 -6.81
N ASP A 118 15.98 0.39 -6.68
CA ASP A 118 15.01 0.46 -7.78
C ASP A 118 15.06 1.80 -8.55
N ASN A 119 16.03 2.66 -8.25
CA ASN A 119 16.16 4.04 -8.77
C ASN A 119 14.95 4.94 -8.44
N LEU A 120 14.18 4.58 -7.42
CA LEU A 120 13.00 5.30 -6.98
C LEU A 120 13.38 6.34 -5.94
N VAL A 121 13.72 7.55 -6.42
CA VAL A 121 14.07 8.67 -5.55
C VAL A 121 12.91 9.03 -4.63
N SER A 122 11.69 9.08 -5.18
CA SER A 122 10.48 9.24 -4.37
C SER A 122 9.22 8.97 -5.20
N ARG A 123 8.29 8.20 -4.64
CA ARG A 123 6.90 8.13 -5.10
C ARG A 123 5.99 8.62 -3.99
N SER A 124 5.04 9.48 -4.34
CA SER A 124 3.99 9.93 -3.43
C SER A 124 2.65 9.82 -4.12
N LEU A 125 1.67 9.23 -3.46
CA LEU A 125 0.32 9.15 -3.98
C LEU A 125 -0.71 9.54 -2.93
N ALA A 126 -1.81 10.10 -3.42
CA ALA A 126 -2.97 10.47 -2.61
C ALA A 126 -4.24 10.11 -3.36
N GLY A 127 -5.14 9.40 -2.69
CA GLY A 127 -6.32 8.85 -3.33
C GLY A 127 -7.44 8.55 -2.37
N GLY A 128 -8.50 8.00 -2.93
CA GLY A 128 -9.66 7.57 -2.17
C GLY A 128 -10.59 6.71 -3.01
N GLY A 129 -11.56 6.11 -2.35
CA GLY A 129 -12.47 5.18 -2.98
C GLY A 129 -13.67 4.81 -2.12
N GLY A 130 -14.55 4.03 -2.71
CA GLY A 130 -15.67 3.39 -2.04
C GLY A 130 -15.52 1.88 -2.13
N ARG A 131 -15.94 1.19 -1.06
CA ARG A 131 -15.99 -0.26 -0.99
C ARG A 131 -17.39 -0.72 -0.69
N TYR A 132 -17.81 -1.75 -1.40
CA TYR A 132 -19.06 -2.46 -1.18
C TYR A 132 -18.78 -3.91 -0.79
N VAL A 133 -19.25 -4.32 0.39
CA VAL A 133 -19.21 -5.71 0.85
C VAL A 133 -20.35 -6.47 0.17
N VAL A 134 -19.99 -7.40 -0.72
CA VAL A 134 -20.96 -8.21 -1.47
C VAL A 134 -21.49 -9.32 -0.60
N ALA A 135 -20.60 -10.01 0.11
CA ALA A 135 -20.94 -11.10 0.99
C ALA A 135 -19.84 -11.25 2.05
N GLN A 136 -20.24 -11.41 3.30
CA GLN A 136 -19.33 -11.63 4.40
C GLN A 136 -19.93 -12.68 5.31
N ASP A 137 -19.22 -13.79 5.47
CA ASP A 137 -19.39 -14.72 6.58
C ASP A 137 -18.22 -14.51 7.55
N ALA A 138 -18.53 -14.28 8.82
CA ALA A 138 -17.56 -13.92 9.84
C ALA A 138 -16.45 -14.98 10.05
N LYS A 139 -16.60 -16.20 9.51
CA LYS A 139 -15.65 -17.30 9.70
C LYS A 139 -15.17 -17.94 8.41
N VAL A 140 -15.86 -17.75 7.28
CA VAL A 140 -15.61 -18.55 6.07
C VAL A 140 -15.12 -17.70 4.89
N PHE A 141 -15.71 -16.54 4.63
CA PHE A 141 -15.30 -15.73 3.47
C PHE A 141 -15.75 -14.27 3.57
N SER A 142 -14.96 -13.36 3.00
CA SER A 142 -15.37 -11.98 2.78
C SER A 142 -15.10 -11.62 1.32
N LEU A 143 -16.15 -11.24 0.61
CA LEU A 143 -16.10 -10.73 -0.75
C LEU A 143 -16.51 -9.27 -0.72
N SER A 144 -15.64 -8.41 -1.23
CA SER A 144 -15.92 -6.99 -1.39
C SER A 144 -15.41 -6.52 -2.74
N ILE A 145 -16.01 -5.45 -3.25
CA ILE A 145 -15.61 -4.79 -4.48
C ILE A 145 -15.28 -3.35 -4.12
N GLY A 146 -14.13 -2.87 -4.57
CA GLY A 146 -13.70 -1.48 -4.41
C GLY A 146 -13.79 -0.74 -5.74
N LEU A 147 -13.96 0.58 -5.67
CA LEU A 147 -13.63 1.47 -6.77
C LEU A 147 -12.99 2.72 -6.17
N GLY A 148 -11.84 3.08 -6.70
CA GLY A 148 -11.07 4.22 -6.22
C GLY A 148 -10.24 4.84 -7.32
N GLY A 149 -9.60 5.94 -6.97
CA GLY A 149 -8.62 6.60 -7.81
C GLY A 149 -7.64 7.37 -6.98
N PHE A 150 -6.47 7.61 -7.57
CA PHE A 150 -5.40 8.34 -6.91
C PHE A 150 -4.59 9.16 -7.91
N ARG A 151 -3.96 10.19 -7.37
CA ARG A 151 -2.94 10.98 -8.06
C ARG A 151 -1.60 10.57 -7.51
N GLU A 152 -0.66 10.33 -8.41
CA GLU A 152 0.69 9.91 -8.13
C GLU A 152 1.68 10.94 -8.67
N ARG A 153 2.75 11.13 -7.91
CA ARG A 153 3.97 11.82 -8.31
C ARG A 153 5.13 10.85 -8.13
N GLU A 154 5.89 10.63 -9.18
CA GLU A 154 7.05 9.76 -9.17
C GLU A 154 8.29 10.51 -9.63
N VAL A 155 9.41 10.27 -8.96
CA VAL A 155 10.73 10.78 -9.29
C VAL A 155 11.66 9.58 -9.39
N LEU A 156 12.22 9.36 -10.58
CA LEU A 156 13.18 8.29 -10.87
C LEU A 156 14.54 8.88 -11.18
N ASP A 157 15.61 8.23 -10.71
CA ASP A 157 16.98 8.55 -11.12
C ASP A 157 17.38 7.67 -12.32
N LEU A 158 17.55 8.26 -13.50
CA LEU A 158 18.01 7.53 -14.70
C LEU A 158 19.53 7.61 -14.87
N GLY A 159 20.26 7.93 -13.80
CA GLY A 159 21.71 8.04 -13.70
C GLY A 159 22.30 9.31 -14.32
N SER A 160 21.69 9.82 -15.38
CA SER A 160 22.11 11.06 -16.07
C SER A 160 21.22 12.26 -15.77
N TYR A 161 19.97 12.02 -15.38
CA TYR A 161 19.00 13.03 -14.99
C TYR A 161 17.85 12.38 -14.19
N GLU A 162 17.12 13.20 -13.45
CA GLU A 162 15.88 12.80 -12.77
C GLU A 162 14.68 12.96 -13.71
N GLU A 163 13.87 11.91 -13.86
CA GLU A 163 12.56 12.00 -14.51
C GLU A 163 11.48 12.27 -13.47
N LYS A 164 10.57 13.21 -13.76
CA LYS A 164 9.46 13.58 -12.87
C LYS A 164 8.13 13.39 -13.58
N THR A 165 7.33 12.47 -13.08
CA THR A 165 6.08 12.05 -13.71
C THR A 165 4.89 12.27 -12.79
N TRP A 166 3.78 12.74 -13.36
CA TRP A 166 2.51 12.91 -12.68
C TRP A 166 1.43 12.11 -13.39
N THR A 167 0.77 11.22 -12.64
CA THR A 167 -0.19 10.28 -13.22
C THR A 167 -1.47 10.26 -12.40
N TRP A 168 -2.60 10.11 -13.08
CA TRP A 168 -3.87 9.76 -12.46
C TRP A 168 -4.18 8.31 -12.76
N ARG A 169 -4.54 7.55 -11.72
CA ARG A 169 -4.86 6.13 -11.83
C ARG A 169 -6.22 5.86 -11.20
N ILE A 170 -6.90 4.84 -11.72
CA ILE A 170 -8.15 4.29 -11.20
C ILE A 170 -7.85 2.86 -10.77
N ASN A 171 -8.38 2.44 -9.62
CA ASN A 171 -8.27 1.07 -9.13
C ASN A 171 -9.66 0.50 -8.79
N SER A 172 -9.81 -0.81 -8.94
CA SER A 172 -11.05 -1.57 -8.73
C SER A 172 -10.76 -2.88 -7.99
#